data_AF-M3C7U7-F1
#
_entry.id   AF-M3C7U7-F1
#
_cell.length_a   1.000
_cell.length_b   1.000
_cell.length_c   1.000
_cell.angle_alpha   90.00
_cell.angle_beta   90.00
_cell.angle_gamma   90.00
#
_symmetry.space_group_name_H-M   'P 1'
#
loop_
_entity.id
_entity.type
_entity.pdbx_description
1 polymer ?
#
loop_
_entity_poly.entity_id
_entity_poly.type
_entity_poly.pdbx_seq_one_letter_code
_entity_poly.pdbx_strand_id
1 'polypeptide(L)'
;LCFVQEFPDYDCPLNNPSCMCSNANLTTAISACTFANCTTPEQLFVERISKRLCGATVRNRAPVIRRITWSLFGLACLFVGARFVARPERLHGSGYGKDDWTILACMALLVPVNSFVELMTNNGLGTDNFTLSPRQITLFLKYFFVFTILYTVLVMLTKVSILQLYLRIWSEDAVSIWFRRTCWFLVAVHLVTILAFVFSEIFICSPVPYSWHFWDGLHQGSCANRAAQLYALGAINICYDVVVFILPLHNFLKLNISWRRKTGVLTIFMVGMLVTICSIIRLQYLVKIGHSSNPTWEYSNAVIWSSVECNFSVICTCMPAMAGLLQRIWAKLSG
;
A
#
# COMPACT_ATOMS: atom_id res chain seq x y z
N LEU A 1 17.43 -34.95 -12.52
CA LEU A 1 17.25 -35.38 -13.91
C LEU A 1 17.75 -34.32 -14.89
N CYS A 2 17.18 -33.11 -14.95
CA CYS A 2 17.67 -32.07 -15.87
C CYS A 2 19.17 -31.73 -15.74
N PHE A 3 19.70 -31.56 -14.52
CA PHE A 3 21.15 -31.35 -14.33
C PHE A 3 22.02 -32.53 -14.84
N VAL A 4 21.50 -33.75 -14.85
CA VAL A 4 22.24 -34.94 -15.31
C VAL A 4 22.12 -35.10 -16.83
N GLN A 5 21.00 -34.66 -17.41
CA GLN A 5 20.74 -34.72 -18.85
C GLN A 5 21.51 -33.66 -19.63
N GLU A 6 21.56 -32.42 -19.14
CA GLU A 6 22.13 -31.30 -19.89
C GLU A 6 23.65 -31.17 -19.72
N PHE A 7 24.21 -31.51 -18.55
CA PHE A 7 25.65 -31.30 -18.29
C PHE A 7 26.61 -32.00 -19.26
N PRO A 8 26.34 -33.26 -19.71
CA PRO A 8 27.17 -33.94 -20.69
C PRO A 8 27.29 -33.21 -22.04
N ASP A 9 26.25 -32.49 -22.46
CA ASP A 9 26.20 -31.84 -23.78
C ASP A 9 26.99 -30.51 -23.83
N TYR A 10 27.43 -29.99 -22.69
CA TYR A 10 28.11 -28.69 -22.56
C TYR A 10 29.51 -28.79 -21.95
N ASP A 11 30.12 -29.99 -21.93
CA ASP A 11 31.48 -30.26 -21.39
C ASP A 11 31.71 -29.68 -19.99
N CYS A 12 30.65 -29.65 -19.18
CA CYS A 12 30.67 -29.02 -17.87
C CYS A 12 30.51 -30.10 -16.80
N PRO A 13 31.53 -30.39 -15.98
CA PRO A 13 31.38 -31.38 -14.92
C PRO A 13 30.55 -30.81 -13.76
N LEU A 14 29.67 -31.64 -13.18
CA LEU A 14 28.77 -31.29 -12.07
C LEU A 14 29.48 -30.71 -10.83
N ASN A 15 30.78 -31.00 -10.67
CA ASN A 15 31.60 -30.54 -9.55
C ASN A 15 32.25 -29.16 -9.77
N ASN A 16 32.11 -28.55 -10.95
CA ASN A 16 32.69 -27.25 -11.27
C ASN A 16 31.59 -26.17 -11.33
N PRO A 17 31.24 -25.55 -10.19
CA PRO A 17 30.21 -24.50 -10.17
C PRO A 17 30.57 -23.32 -11.08
N SER A 18 31.85 -22.97 -11.22
CA SER A 18 32.28 -21.87 -12.08
C SER A 18 31.86 -22.06 -13.54
N CYS A 19 31.98 -23.28 -14.06
CA CYS A 19 31.59 -23.62 -15.42
C CYS A 19 30.06 -23.49 -15.64
N MET A 20 29.26 -23.97 -14.69
CA MET A 20 27.80 -23.84 -14.74
C MET A 20 27.36 -22.37 -14.72
N CYS A 21 28.04 -21.53 -13.95
CA CYS A 21 27.68 -20.13 -13.76
C CYS A 21 28.11 -19.22 -14.90
N SER A 22 29.17 -19.58 -15.64
CA SER A 22 29.64 -18.84 -16.80
C SER A 22 28.92 -19.20 -18.11
N ASN A 23 28.35 -20.41 -18.21
CA ASN A 23 27.79 -20.92 -19.45
C ASN A 23 26.29 -20.59 -19.59
N ALA A 24 25.99 -19.48 -20.28
CA ALA A 24 24.61 -19.01 -20.49
C ALA A 24 23.73 -20.03 -21.25
N ASN A 25 24.31 -20.77 -22.19
CA ASN A 25 23.57 -21.76 -22.97
C ASN A 25 23.15 -22.94 -22.09
N LEU A 26 24.05 -23.44 -21.24
CA LEU A 26 23.74 -24.48 -20.26
C LEU A 26 22.66 -24.02 -19.27
N THR A 27 22.75 -22.79 -18.74
CA THR A 27 21.69 -22.28 -17.84
C THR A 27 20.33 -22.15 -18.52
N THR A 28 20.31 -21.85 -19.82
CA THR A 28 19.08 -21.74 -20.62
C THR A 28 18.48 -23.13 -20.89
N ALA A 29 19.32 -24.10 -21.23
CA ALA A 29 18.91 -25.49 -21.46
C ALA A 29 18.36 -26.14 -20.19
N ILE A 30 19.02 -25.95 -19.04
CA ILE A 30 18.52 -26.40 -17.73
C ILE A 30 17.16 -25.75 -17.43
N SER A 31 17.04 -24.44 -17.66
CA SER A 31 15.77 -23.73 -17.45
C SER A 31 14.66 -24.32 -18.33
N ALA A 32 14.93 -24.54 -19.61
CA ALA A 32 13.98 -25.15 -20.54
C ALA A 32 13.55 -26.57 -20.12
N CYS A 33 14.50 -27.43 -19.72
CA CYS A 33 14.20 -28.77 -19.21
C CYS A 33 13.34 -28.70 -17.93
N THR A 34 13.65 -27.78 -17.02
CA THR A 34 12.86 -27.64 -15.78
C THR A 34 11.45 -27.13 -16.02
N PHE A 35 11.25 -26.24 -17.00
CA PHE A 35 9.92 -25.79 -17.39
C PHE A 35 9.07 -26.92 -18.01
N ALA A 36 9.71 -27.82 -18.75
CA ALA A 36 9.01 -28.94 -19.40
C ALA A 36 8.67 -30.09 -18.44
N ASN A 37 9.58 -30.42 -17.52
CA ASN A 37 9.54 -31.70 -16.80
C ASN A 37 9.39 -31.59 -15.28
N CYS A 38 9.45 -30.39 -14.69
CA CYS A 38 9.39 -30.19 -13.23
C CYS A 38 8.17 -29.36 -12.83
N THR A 39 7.62 -29.63 -11.64
CA THR A 39 6.60 -28.78 -11.00
C THR A 39 7.17 -27.41 -10.61
N THR A 40 6.32 -26.38 -10.44
CA THR A 40 6.81 -25.03 -10.07
C THR A 40 7.61 -25.00 -8.76
N PRO A 41 7.25 -25.74 -7.69
CA PRO A 41 8.09 -25.84 -6.49
C PRO A 41 9.47 -26.46 -6.76
N GLU A 42 9.55 -27.43 -7.66
CA GLU A 42 10.83 -28.05 -8.07
C GLU A 42 11.66 -27.09 -8.93
N GLN A 43 11.02 -26.32 -9.83
CA GLN A 43 11.69 -25.26 -10.61
C GLN A 43 12.33 -24.23 -9.68
N LEU A 44 11.60 -23.75 -8.66
CA LEU A 44 12.14 -22.82 -7.65
C LEU A 44 13.28 -23.45 -6.83
N PHE A 45 13.21 -24.74 -6.55
CA PHE A 45 14.28 -25.46 -5.85
C PHE A 45 15.55 -25.56 -6.71
N VAL A 46 15.42 -25.85 -8.00
CA VAL A 46 16.52 -25.84 -8.97
C VAL A 46 17.13 -24.45 -9.09
N GLU A 47 16.30 -23.41 -9.21
CA GLU A 47 16.76 -22.02 -9.26
C GLU A 47 17.54 -21.66 -7.99
N ARG A 48 17.05 -22.05 -6.81
CA ARG A 48 17.74 -21.84 -5.53
C ARG A 48 19.12 -22.46 -5.52
N ILE A 49 19.24 -23.72 -5.91
CA ILE A 49 20.53 -24.44 -5.91
C ILE A 49 21.49 -23.76 -6.88
N SER A 50 21.03 -23.49 -8.10
CA SER A 50 21.83 -22.82 -9.14
C SER A 50 22.36 -21.47 -8.64
N LYS A 51 21.49 -20.61 -8.10
CA LYS A 51 21.88 -19.29 -7.56
C LYS A 51 22.83 -19.39 -6.38
N ARG A 52 22.67 -20.38 -5.49
CA ARG A 52 23.57 -20.61 -4.35
C ARG A 52 24.95 -21.08 -4.80
N LEU A 53 25.01 -22.04 -5.72
CA LEU A 53 26.26 -22.55 -6.28
C LEU A 53 27.06 -21.45 -7.00
N CYS A 54 26.35 -20.54 -7.67
CA CYS A 54 26.96 -19.39 -8.34
C CYS A 54 27.30 -18.20 -7.44
N GLY A 55 27.10 -18.32 -6.12
CA GLY A 55 27.37 -17.21 -5.19
C GLY A 55 26.55 -15.96 -5.48
N ALA A 56 25.32 -16.11 -6.01
CA ALA A 56 24.46 -14.98 -6.32
C ALA A 56 24.20 -14.13 -5.07
N THR A 57 24.34 -12.81 -5.18
CA THR A 57 24.10 -11.89 -4.08
C THR A 57 22.62 -11.87 -3.73
N VAL A 58 22.29 -12.22 -2.48
CA VAL A 58 20.92 -12.15 -1.99
C VAL A 58 20.59 -10.71 -1.63
N ARG A 59 19.60 -10.14 -2.31
CA ARG A 59 19.14 -8.78 -2.04
C ARG A 59 18.16 -8.81 -0.88
N ASN A 60 18.26 -7.83 0.02
CA ASN A 60 17.40 -7.75 1.21
C ASN A 60 17.00 -6.30 1.52
N ARG A 61 15.71 -6.00 1.35
CA ARG A 61 15.09 -4.71 1.70
C ARG A 61 14.26 -4.76 2.97
N ALA A 62 14.17 -5.90 3.64
CA ALA A 62 13.38 -6.06 4.86
C ALA A 62 13.70 -4.99 5.93
N PRO A 63 14.97 -4.64 6.23
CA PRO A 63 15.26 -3.60 7.21
C PRO A 63 14.74 -2.21 6.80
N VAL A 64 14.75 -1.90 5.51
CA VAL A 64 14.26 -0.61 4.98
C VAL A 64 12.75 -0.55 5.13
N ILE A 65 12.04 -1.61 4.75
CA ILE A 65 10.58 -1.74 4.89
C ILE A 65 10.17 -1.51 6.35
N ARG A 66 10.78 -2.27 7.28
CA ARG A 66 10.47 -2.16 8.71
C ARG A 66 10.69 -0.75 9.26
N ARG A 67 11.83 -0.12 8.93
CA ARG A 67 12.13 1.24 9.39
C ARG A 67 11.08 2.25 8.92
N ILE A 68 10.72 2.21 7.64
CA ILE A 68 9.71 3.12 7.07
C ILE A 68 8.34 2.88 7.71
N THR A 69 7.88 1.63 7.74
CA THR A 69 6.56 1.26 8.26
C THR A 69 6.38 1.69 9.72
N TRP A 70 7.31 1.31 10.60
CA TRP A 70 7.17 1.59 12.03
C TRP A 70 7.45 3.05 12.41
N SER A 71 8.35 3.74 11.72
CA SER A 71 8.57 5.18 11.95
C SER A 71 7.35 6.01 11.56
N LEU A 72 6.75 5.73 10.41
CA LEU A 72 5.53 6.42 9.96
C LEU A 72 4.32 6.07 10.82
N PHE A 73 4.21 4.83 11.29
CA PHE A 73 3.17 4.43 12.22
C PHE A 73 3.29 5.18 13.56
N GLY A 74 4.50 5.29 14.12
CA GLY A 74 4.76 6.11 15.31
C GLY A 74 4.34 7.57 15.11
N LEU A 75 4.66 8.15 13.95
CA LEU A 75 4.24 9.50 13.60
C LEU A 75 2.71 9.62 13.48
N ALA A 76 2.04 8.64 12.87
CA ALA A 76 0.59 8.60 12.78
C ALA A 76 -0.08 8.56 14.17
N CYS A 77 0.44 7.73 15.10
CA CYS A 77 -0.01 7.69 16.49
C CYS A 77 0.08 9.07 17.16
N LEU A 78 1.21 9.76 16.99
CA LEU A 78 1.43 11.09 17.56
C LEU A 78 0.42 12.11 17.01
N PHE A 79 0.18 12.11 15.70
CA PHE A 79 -0.75 13.05 15.06
C PHE A 79 -2.21 12.78 15.43
N VAL A 80 -2.62 11.52 15.50
CA VAL A 80 -3.97 11.15 15.97
C VAL A 80 -4.13 11.52 17.45
N GLY A 81 -3.14 11.21 18.29
CA GLY A 81 -3.14 11.60 19.71
C GLY A 81 -3.26 13.12 19.88
N ALA A 82 -2.43 13.89 19.17
CA ALA A 82 -2.47 15.35 19.19
C ALA A 82 -3.83 15.90 18.72
N ARG A 83 -4.43 15.29 17.69
CA ARG A 83 -5.78 15.63 17.25
C ARG A 83 -6.81 15.41 18.34
N PHE A 84 -6.80 14.26 19.02
CA PHE A 84 -7.75 13.97 20.10
C PHE A 84 -7.56 14.87 21.34
N VAL A 85 -6.33 15.32 21.61
CA VAL A 85 -6.02 16.32 22.64
C VAL A 85 -6.48 17.72 22.23
N ALA A 86 -6.56 18.04 20.94
CA ALA A 86 -6.99 19.36 20.46
C ALA A 86 -8.51 19.62 20.54
N ARG A 87 -9.32 18.56 20.68
CA ARG A 87 -10.79 18.61 20.58
C ARG A 87 -11.58 18.94 21.87
N PRO A 88 -11.13 18.58 23.09
CA PRO A 88 -11.89 18.87 24.31
C PRO A 88 -12.16 20.36 24.51
N GLU A 89 -13.37 20.69 24.95
CA GLU A 89 -13.78 22.08 25.24
C GLU A 89 -12.93 22.73 26.33
N ARG A 90 -12.39 21.94 27.26
CA ARG A 90 -11.43 22.39 28.29
C ARG A 90 -10.18 23.06 27.69
N LEU A 91 -9.83 22.73 26.45
CA LEU A 91 -8.71 23.31 25.70
C LEU A 91 -9.18 24.29 24.62
N HIS A 92 -10.39 24.86 24.79
CA HIS A 92 -11.10 25.68 23.81
C HIS A 92 -11.26 24.97 22.45
N GLY A 93 -11.38 23.63 22.50
CA GLY A 93 -11.60 22.76 21.35
C GLY A 93 -13.02 22.83 20.79
N SER A 94 -13.17 22.37 19.54
CA SER A 94 -14.44 22.41 18.82
C SER A 94 -15.39 21.24 19.14
N GLY A 95 -15.14 20.49 20.21
CA GLY A 95 -15.82 19.23 20.55
C GLY A 95 -15.40 18.05 19.65
N TYR A 96 -15.98 16.87 19.86
CA TYR A 96 -15.79 15.70 18.99
C TYR A 96 -16.83 15.66 17.87
N GLY A 97 -16.39 15.40 16.64
CA GLY A 97 -17.24 15.31 15.46
C GLY A 97 -17.21 13.93 14.80
N LYS A 98 -18.02 13.73 13.76
CA LYS A 98 -18.03 12.49 12.96
C LYS A 98 -16.65 12.18 12.36
N ASP A 99 -15.92 13.22 11.96
CA ASP A 99 -14.57 13.12 11.43
C ASP A 99 -13.55 12.55 12.43
N ASP A 100 -13.75 12.80 13.73
CA ASP A 100 -12.87 12.29 14.78
C ASP A 100 -13.10 10.78 15.02
N TRP A 101 -14.33 10.29 14.88
CA TRP A 101 -14.62 8.85 15.00
C TRP A 101 -14.17 8.08 13.75
N THR A 102 -14.35 8.66 12.56
CA THR A 102 -13.87 8.03 11.32
C THR A 102 -12.36 7.89 11.30
N ILE A 103 -11.60 8.91 11.74
CA ILE A 103 -10.13 8.80 11.82
C ILE A 103 -9.67 7.80 12.89
N LEU A 104 -10.43 7.62 13.97
CA LEU A 104 -10.16 6.57 14.96
C LEU A 104 -10.36 5.17 14.36
N ALA A 105 -11.40 4.99 13.55
CA ALA A 105 -11.60 3.75 12.79
C ALA A 105 -10.46 3.52 11.77
N CYS A 106 -10.00 4.56 11.08
CA CYS A 106 -8.81 4.48 10.22
C CYS A 106 -7.56 4.07 11.02
N MET A 107 -7.37 4.61 12.24
CA MET A 107 -6.25 4.24 13.10
C MET A 107 -6.33 2.77 13.54
N ALA A 108 -7.52 2.29 13.88
CA ALA A 108 -7.75 0.88 14.22
C ALA A 108 -7.46 -0.05 13.02
N LEU A 109 -7.76 0.37 11.79
CA LEU A 109 -7.41 -0.34 10.55
C LEU A 109 -5.92 -0.21 10.17
N LEU A 110 -5.27 0.89 10.55
CA LEU A 110 -3.86 1.11 10.27
C LEU A 110 -2.96 0.10 11.04
N VAL A 111 -3.38 -0.33 12.24
CA VAL A 111 -2.67 -1.36 13.02
C VAL A 111 -2.51 -2.68 12.26
N PRO A 112 -3.59 -3.35 11.79
CA PRO A 112 -3.44 -4.58 11.04
C PRO A 112 -2.75 -4.35 9.69
N VAL A 113 -2.94 -3.22 9.01
CA VAL A 113 -2.20 -2.89 7.76
C VAL A 113 -0.68 -2.98 7.99
N ASN A 114 -0.14 -2.28 8.99
CA ASN A 114 1.30 -2.31 9.28
C ASN A 114 1.75 -3.68 9.82
N SER A 115 0.89 -4.38 10.57
CA SER A 115 1.17 -5.73 11.07
C SER A 115 1.28 -6.76 9.94
N PHE A 116 0.41 -6.69 8.93
CA PHE A 116 0.50 -7.56 7.76
C PHE A 116 1.74 -7.25 6.91
N VAL A 117 2.16 -5.97 6.81
CA VAL A 117 3.45 -5.63 6.18
C VAL A 117 4.61 -6.34 6.90
N GLU A 118 4.66 -6.31 8.23
CA GLU A 118 5.67 -7.02 9.02
C GLU A 118 5.62 -8.54 8.80
N LEU A 119 4.42 -9.14 8.82
CA LEU A 119 4.24 -10.57 8.54
C LEU A 119 4.71 -10.95 7.14
N MET A 120 4.43 -10.11 6.14
CA MET A 120 4.93 -10.30 4.78
C MET A 120 6.45 -10.16 4.70
N THR A 121 7.04 -9.19 5.40
CA THR A 121 8.50 -9.04 5.51
C THR A 121 9.16 -10.26 6.16
N ASN A 122 8.53 -10.86 7.17
CA ASN A 122 8.99 -12.12 7.79
C ASN A 122 8.89 -13.33 6.83
N ASN A 123 8.04 -13.25 5.81
CA ASN A 123 7.82 -14.32 4.83
C ASN A 123 8.41 -14.00 3.44
N GLY A 124 9.29 -13.00 3.34
CA GLY A 124 10.11 -12.80 2.14
C GLY A 124 9.81 -11.56 1.29
N LEU A 125 8.94 -10.65 1.75
CA LEU A 125 8.77 -9.35 1.09
C LEU A 125 10.09 -8.58 1.07
N GLY A 126 10.57 -8.22 -0.12
CA GLY A 126 11.84 -7.50 -0.29
C GLY A 126 13.09 -8.38 -0.27
N THR A 127 12.92 -9.70 -0.38
CA THR A 127 14.01 -10.66 -0.64
C THR A 127 13.73 -11.45 -1.91
N ASP A 128 14.77 -11.97 -2.54
CA ASP A 128 14.64 -12.73 -3.79
C ASP A 128 13.86 -14.04 -3.60
N ASN A 129 12.89 -14.29 -4.48
CA ASN A 129 12.01 -15.45 -4.46
C ASN A 129 12.72 -16.80 -4.26
N PHE A 130 13.84 -17.01 -4.94
CA PHE A 130 14.59 -18.27 -4.87
C PHE A 130 15.09 -18.59 -3.45
N THR A 131 15.14 -17.62 -2.54
CA THR A 131 15.54 -17.84 -1.14
C THR A 131 14.40 -18.38 -0.26
N LEU A 132 13.15 -18.36 -0.73
CA LEU A 132 11.94 -18.59 0.08
C LEU A 132 11.38 -19.99 -0.05
N SER A 133 11.08 -20.64 1.07
CA SER A 133 10.39 -21.93 1.05
C SER A 133 8.99 -21.83 0.43
N PRO A 134 8.45 -22.92 -0.16
CA PRO A 134 7.07 -23.01 -0.63
C PRO A 134 6.02 -22.49 0.37
N ARG A 135 6.23 -22.82 1.65
CA ARG A 135 5.38 -22.38 2.74
C ARG A 135 5.44 -20.86 2.94
N GLN A 136 6.64 -20.26 2.89
CA GLN A 136 6.80 -18.81 3.01
C GLN A 136 6.12 -18.08 1.86
N ILE A 137 6.23 -18.57 0.62
CA ILE A 137 5.56 -17.98 -0.55
C ILE A 137 4.04 -17.99 -0.37
N THR A 138 3.48 -19.13 0.06
CA THR A 138 2.05 -19.26 0.32
C THR A 138 1.58 -18.31 1.42
N LEU A 139 2.32 -18.22 2.54
CA LEU A 139 2.00 -17.30 3.64
C LEU A 139 2.12 -15.84 3.20
N PHE A 140 3.16 -15.48 2.45
CA PHE A 140 3.34 -14.16 1.87
C PHE A 140 2.14 -13.75 1.01
N LEU A 141 1.71 -14.60 0.07
CA LEU A 141 0.57 -14.32 -0.80
C LEU A 141 -0.75 -14.21 -0.01
N LYS A 142 -0.93 -15.07 1.00
CA LYS A 142 -2.10 -15.01 1.89
C LYS A 142 -2.14 -13.70 2.69
N TYR A 143 -1.00 -13.25 3.21
CA TYR A 143 -0.92 -11.96 3.91
C TYR A 143 -1.09 -10.78 2.96
N PHE A 144 -0.55 -10.87 1.74
CA PHE A 144 -0.76 -9.86 0.71
C PHE A 144 -2.24 -9.71 0.34
N PHE A 145 -2.96 -10.82 0.21
CA PHE A 145 -4.40 -10.82 -0.05
C PHE A 145 -5.19 -10.09 1.03
N VAL A 146 -4.89 -10.31 2.31
CA VAL A 146 -5.54 -9.58 3.41
C VAL A 146 -5.11 -8.12 3.44
N PHE A 147 -3.83 -7.85 3.18
CA PHE A 147 -3.28 -6.50 3.12
C PHE A 147 -3.96 -5.63 2.06
N THR A 148 -4.21 -6.14 0.85
CA THR A 148 -4.88 -5.35 -0.21
C THR A 148 -6.30 -4.94 0.18
N ILE A 149 -7.05 -5.82 0.84
CA ILE A 149 -8.39 -5.53 1.36
C ILE A 149 -8.34 -4.42 2.40
N LEU A 150 -7.45 -4.54 3.39
CA LEU A 150 -7.29 -3.54 4.44
C LEU A 150 -6.80 -2.20 3.89
N TYR A 151 -5.88 -2.22 2.92
CA TYR A 151 -5.41 -1.04 2.20
C TYR A 151 -6.59 -0.32 1.55
N THR A 152 -7.40 -1.02 0.75
CA THR A 152 -8.55 -0.47 0.03
C THR A 152 -9.54 0.22 0.99
N VAL A 153 -9.89 -0.44 2.09
CA VAL A 153 -10.80 0.14 3.09
C VAL A 153 -10.18 1.39 3.71
N LEU A 154 -8.91 1.33 4.11
CA LEU A 154 -8.24 2.42 4.80
C LEU A 154 -8.11 3.68 3.92
N VAL A 155 -7.62 3.55 2.69
CA VAL A 155 -7.40 4.71 1.79
C VAL A 155 -8.69 5.41 1.37
N MET A 156 -9.81 4.70 1.34
CA MET A 156 -11.11 5.27 1.06
C MET A 156 -11.74 5.89 2.31
N LEU A 157 -11.57 5.27 3.48
CA LEU A 157 -12.11 5.78 4.74
C LEU A 157 -11.39 7.06 5.20
N THR A 158 -10.09 7.21 4.91
CA THR A 158 -9.37 8.48 5.15
C THR A 158 -9.96 9.62 4.32
N LYS A 159 -10.31 9.39 3.05
CA LYS A 159 -10.99 10.37 2.20
C LYS A 159 -12.38 10.73 2.74
N VAL A 160 -13.14 9.75 3.24
CA VAL A 160 -14.41 10.01 3.95
C VAL A 160 -14.18 10.89 5.17
N SER A 161 -13.14 10.64 5.97
CA SER A 161 -12.78 11.47 7.12
C SER A 161 -12.43 12.91 6.72
N ILE A 162 -11.72 13.10 5.60
CA ILE A 162 -11.40 14.44 5.05
C ILE A 162 -12.67 15.17 4.60
N LEU A 163 -13.56 14.49 3.88
CA LEU A 163 -14.83 15.08 3.43
C LEU A 163 -15.73 15.47 4.61
N GLN A 164 -15.76 14.67 5.68
CA GLN A 164 -16.45 15.03 6.92
C GLN A 164 -15.81 16.22 7.63
N LEU A 165 -14.46 16.30 7.63
CA LEU A 165 -13.74 17.45 8.15
C LEU A 165 -14.07 18.72 7.34
N TYR A 166 -14.22 18.62 6.02
CA TYR A 166 -14.64 19.74 5.17
C TYR A 166 -16.05 20.23 5.54
N LEU A 167 -17.01 19.32 5.65
CA LEU A 167 -18.38 19.64 6.08
C LEU A 167 -18.45 20.31 7.46
N ARG A 168 -17.44 20.08 8.30
CA ARG A 168 -17.31 20.69 9.63
C ARG A 168 -16.64 22.06 9.61
N ILE A 169 -15.58 22.24 8.82
CA ILE A 169 -14.86 23.52 8.70
C ILE A 169 -15.77 24.57 8.05
N TRP A 170 -16.56 24.17 7.06
CA TRP A 170 -17.47 25.03 6.31
C TRP A 170 -18.92 24.80 6.76
N SER A 171 -19.35 25.57 7.77
CA SER A 171 -20.71 25.55 8.31
C SER A 171 -21.78 26.02 7.31
N GLU A 172 -23.05 25.70 7.58
CA GLU A 172 -24.18 25.92 6.66
C GLU A 172 -24.34 27.38 6.22
N ASP A 173 -24.03 28.32 7.10
CA ASP A 173 -24.18 29.76 6.84
C ASP A 173 -23.05 30.34 5.96
N ALA A 174 -21.94 29.62 5.80
CA ALA A 174 -20.70 30.15 5.22
C ALA A 174 -20.40 29.64 3.80
N VAL A 175 -21.10 28.61 3.31
CA VAL A 175 -20.77 27.95 2.03
C VAL A 175 -22.00 27.51 1.23
N SER A 176 -21.86 27.55 -0.10
CA SER A 176 -22.86 27.11 -1.07
C SER A 176 -23.37 25.68 -0.81
N ILE A 177 -24.70 25.51 -0.88
CA ILE A 177 -25.39 24.22 -0.72
C ILE A 177 -24.84 23.13 -1.66
N TRP A 178 -24.34 23.54 -2.83
CA TRP A 178 -23.71 22.66 -3.82
C TRP A 178 -22.48 21.95 -3.26
N PHE A 179 -21.62 22.65 -2.51
CA PHE A 179 -20.43 22.05 -1.93
C PHE A 179 -20.76 20.93 -0.92
N ARG A 180 -21.75 21.16 -0.05
CA ARG A 180 -22.18 20.17 0.94
C ARG A 180 -22.80 18.93 0.27
N ARG A 181 -23.64 19.14 -0.75
CA ARG A 181 -24.21 18.04 -1.56
C ARG A 181 -23.10 17.23 -2.24
N THR A 182 -22.10 17.90 -2.83
CA THR A 182 -20.95 17.21 -3.44
C THR A 182 -20.15 16.43 -2.40
N CYS A 183 -19.91 16.97 -1.21
CA CYS A 183 -19.21 16.24 -0.14
C CYS A 183 -19.95 14.95 0.25
N TRP A 184 -21.27 15.03 0.49
CA TRP A 184 -22.07 13.85 0.84
C TRP A 184 -22.18 12.84 -0.29
N PHE A 185 -22.30 13.31 -1.53
CA PHE A 185 -22.24 12.46 -2.71
C PHE A 185 -20.90 11.71 -2.79
N LEU A 186 -19.78 12.42 -2.62
CA LEU A 186 -18.46 11.79 -2.61
C LEU A 186 -18.31 10.80 -1.45
N VAL A 187 -18.81 11.10 -0.25
CA VAL A 187 -18.83 10.14 0.85
C VAL A 187 -19.54 8.85 0.44
N ALA A 188 -20.73 8.94 -0.16
CA ALA A 188 -21.47 7.78 -0.63
C ALA A 188 -20.70 7.00 -1.70
N VAL A 189 -20.10 7.70 -2.68
CA VAL A 189 -19.26 7.09 -3.73
C VAL A 189 -18.10 6.31 -3.12
N HIS A 190 -17.38 6.86 -2.14
CA HIS A 190 -16.27 6.16 -1.50
C HIS A 190 -16.72 4.90 -0.76
N LEU A 191 -17.86 4.95 -0.05
CA LEU A 191 -18.42 3.79 0.64
C LEU A 191 -18.84 2.67 -0.34
N VAL A 192 -19.44 3.05 -1.48
CA VAL A 192 -19.78 2.10 -2.54
C VAL A 192 -18.52 1.50 -3.17
N THR A 193 -17.48 2.31 -3.40
CA THR A 193 -16.20 1.83 -3.92
C THR A 193 -15.53 0.85 -2.96
N ILE A 194 -15.56 1.11 -1.65
CA ILE A 194 -15.09 0.15 -0.64
C ILE A 194 -15.82 -1.18 -0.83
N LEU A 195 -17.15 -1.16 -0.86
CA LEU A 195 -17.95 -2.37 -1.00
C LEU A 195 -17.59 -3.11 -2.28
N ALA A 196 -17.63 -2.43 -3.43
CA ALA A 196 -17.36 -3.03 -4.73
C ALA A 196 -15.97 -3.66 -4.83
N PHE A 197 -14.92 -2.96 -4.41
CA PHE A 197 -13.56 -3.48 -4.49
C PHE A 197 -13.28 -4.56 -3.46
N VAL A 198 -13.81 -4.47 -2.23
CA VAL A 198 -13.63 -5.54 -1.23
C VAL A 198 -14.29 -6.84 -1.71
N PHE A 199 -15.50 -6.78 -2.24
CA PHE A 199 -16.15 -7.95 -2.84
C PHE A 199 -15.34 -8.48 -4.04
N SER A 200 -14.88 -7.58 -4.92
CA SER A 200 -14.04 -7.97 -6.06
C SER A 200 -12.73 -8.63 -5.64
N GLU A 201 -12.07 -8.15 -4.57
CA GLU A 201 -10.82 -8.72 -4.04
C GLU A 201 -11.05 -10.08 -3.39
N ILE A 202 -12.11 -10.23 -2.59
CA ILE A 202 -12.44 -11.50 -1.93
C ILE A 202 -12.75 -12.59 -2.96
N PHE A 203 -13.53 -12.27 -3.98
CA PHE A 203 -14.00 -13.21 -5.00
C PHE A 203 -13.19 -13.16 -6.30
N ILE A 204 -11.97 -12.62 -6.26
CA ILE A 204 -11.12 -12.46 -7.45
C ILE A 204 -10.73 -13.81 -8.07
N CYS A 205 -10.65 -14.86 -7.26
CA CYS A 205 -10.33 -16.22 -7.70
C CYS A 205 -11.42 -17.21 -7.26
N SER A 206 -11.63 -18.22 -8.08
CA SER A 206 -12.52 -19.35 -7.80
C SER A 206 -11.73 -20.66 -7.85
N PRO A 207 -11.61 -21.39 -6.73
CA PRO A 207 -12.08 -21.04 -5.38
C PRO A 207 -11.18 -19.97 -4.72
N VAL A 208 -11.67 -19.25 -3.70
CA VAL A 208 -10.93 -18.18 -3.00
C VAL A 208 -9.51 -18.58 -2.55
N PRO A 209 -9.27 -19.80 -2.02
CA PRO A 209 -7.91 -20.22 -1.65
C PRO A 209 -6.90 -20.24 -2.79
N TYR A 210 -7.38 -20.29 -4.04
CA TYR A 210 -6.51 -20.20 -5.21
C TYR A 210 -5.74 -18.87 -5.26
N SER A 211 -6.23 -17.79 -4.64
CA SER A 211 -5.54 -16.50 -4.56
C SER A 211 -4.14 -16.57 -3.93
N TRP A 212 -3.87 -17.54 -3.05
CA TRP A 212 -2.55 -17.73 -2.44
C TRP A 212 -1.89 -19.08 -2.77
N HIS A 213 -2.58 -19.96 -3.50
CA HIS A 213 -2.05 -21.24 -3.98
C HIS A 213 -1.69 -21.26 -5.47
N PHE A 214 -2.15 -20.28 -6.27
CA PHE A 214 -1.91 -20.26 -7.73
C PHE A 214 -0.44 -20.35 -8.15
N TRP A 215 0.50 -20.01 -7.28
CA TRP A 215 1.92 -19.93 -7.59
C TRP A 215 2.56 -21.31 -7.78
N ASP A 216 1.99 -22.37 -7.17
CA ASP A 216 2.59 -23.71 -7.19
C ASP A 216 2.22 -24.53 -8.43
N GLY A 217 1.19 -24.12 -9.18
CA GLY A 217 0.69 -24.85 -10.34
C GLY A 217 0.10 -26.23 -10.03
N LEU A 218 -0.02 -26.60 -8.75
CA LEU A 218 -0.58 -27.88 -8.28
C LEU A 218 -2.07 -27.77 -8.00
N HIS A 219 -2.53 -26.58 -7.63
CA HIS A 219 -3.92 -26.31 -7.34
C HIS A 219 -4.68 -25.90 -8.60
N GLN A 220 -5.92 -26.37 -8.73
CA GLN A 220 -6.82 -26.01 -9.82
C GLN A 220 -7.69 -24.80 -9.43
N GLY A 221 -7.80 -23.84 -10.33
CA GLY A 221 -8.63 -22.66 -10.13
C GLY A 221 -8.41 -21.63 -11.23
N SER A 222 -9.26 -20.62 -11.24
CA SER A 222 -9.13 -19.47 -12.14
C SER A 222 -9.23 -18.17 -11.36
N CYS A 223 -8.57 -17.14 -11.84
CA CYS A 223 -8.67 -15.80 -11.29
C CYS A 223 -9.08 -14.84 -12.39
N ALA A 224 -9.88 -13.83 -12.04
CA ALA A 224 -10.04 -12.65 -12.85
C ALA A 224 -8.68 -11.93 -13.02
N ASN A 225 -8.60 -10.99 -13.95
CA ASN A 225 -7.36 -10.29 -14.24
C ASN A 225 -6.92 -9.40 -13.06
N ARG A 226 -6.01 -9.94 -12.23
CA ARG A 226 -5.51 -9.31 -11.01
C ARG A 226 -4.77 -8.01 -11.29
N ALA A 227 -3.99 -7.96 -12.37
CA ALA A 227 -3.28 -6.76 -12.77
C ALA A 227 -4.26 -5.64 -13.14
N ALA A 228 -5.27 -5.96 -13.95
CA ALA A 228 -6.31 -5.01 -14.32
C ALA A 228 -7.07 -4.47 -13.10
N GLN A 229 -7.40 -5.33 -12.13
CA GLN A 229 -8.05 -4.90 -10.89
C GLN A 229 -7.17 -3.95 -10.07
N LEU A 230 -5.88 -4.27 -9.89
CA LEU A 230 -4.93 -3.41 -9.18
C LEU A 230 -4.74 -2.07 -9.89
N TYR A 231 -4.71 -2.05 -11.23
CA TYR A 231 -4.62 -0.82 -12.02
C TYR A 231 -5.90 0.02 -11.91
N ALA A 232 -7.07 -0.61 -11.96
CA ALA A 232 -8.36 0.07 -11.79
C ALA A 232 -8.46 0.72 -10.41
N LEU A 233 -8.13 -0.03 -9.34
CA LEU A 233 -8.10 0.51 -7.98
C LEU A 233 -7.11 1.68 -7.87
N GLY A 234 -5.89 1.54 -8.41
CA GLY A 234 -4.89 2.60 -8.40
C GLY A 234 -5.34 3.86 -9.11
N ALA A 235 -5.90 3.74 -10.32
CA ALA A 235 -6.39 4.86 -11.10
C ALA A 235 -7.56 5.58 -10.43
N ILE A 236 -8.53 4.82 -9.90
CA ILE A 236 -9.68 5.38 -9.17
C ILE A 236 -9.22 6.09 -7.90
N ASN A 237 -8.29 5.50 -7.16
CA ASN A 237 -7.75 6.11 -5.94
C ASN A 237 -7.05 7.44 -6.23
N ILE A 238 -6.22 7.52 -7.27
CA ILE A 238 -5.59 8.77 -7.72
C ILE A 238 -6.65 9.80 -8.13
N CYS A 239 -7.67 9.39 -8.88
CA CYS A 239 -8.76 10.27 -9.27
C CYS A 239 -9.46 10.87 -8.05
N TYR A 240 -9.76 10.04 -7.06
CA TYR A 240 -10.37 10.49 -5.80
C TYR A 240 -9.46 11.41 -4.99
N ASP A 241 -8.15 11.12 -4.93
CA ASP A 241 -7.17 12.01 -4.29
C ASP A 241 -7.27 13.43 -4.90
N VAL A 242 -7.28 13.52 -6.23
CA VAL A 242 -7.37 14.79 -6.97
C VAL A 242 -8.73 15.48 -6.74
N VAL A 243 -9.84 14.75 -6.80
CA VAL A 243 -11.19 15.32 -6.61
C VAL A 243 -11.35 15.88 -5.20
N VAL A 244 -10.97 15.12 -4.18
CA VAL A 244 -11.07 15.54 -2.77
C VAL A 244 -10.14 16.72 -2.49
N PHE A 245 -8.99 16.78 -3.17
CA PHE A 245 -8.05 17.89 -3.10
C PHE A 245 -8.55 19.18 -3.76
N ILE A 246 -9.15 19.11 -4.96
CA ILE A 246 -9.65 20.27 -5.71
C ILE A 246 -10.91 20.88 -5.05
N LEU A 247 -11.71 20.06 -4.38
CA LEU A 247 -13.00 20.49 -3.83
C LEU A 247 -12.94 21.75 -2.94
N PRO A 248 -12.04 21.89 -1.94
CA PRO A 248 -11.94 23.09 -1.12
C PRO A 248 -11.29 24.30 -1.82
N LEU A 249 -10.52 24.10 -2.90
CA LEU A 249 -9.79 25.18 -3.58
C LEU A 249 -10.73 26.25 -4.16
N HIS A 250 -11.86 25.84 -4.75
CA HIS A 250 -12.83 26.78 -5.32
C HIS A 250 -13.41 27.74 -4.27
N ASN A 251 -13.78 27.20 -3.10
CA ASN A 251 -14.34 28.00 -2.01
C ASN A 251 -13.28 28.88 -1.35
N PHE A 252 -12.02 28.42 -1.34
CA PHE A 252 -10.92 29.17 -0.75
C PHE A 252 -10.56 30.43 -1.56
N LEU A 253 -10.55 30.33 -2.90
CA LEU A 253 -10.20 31.46 -3.78
C LEU A 253 -11.20 32.62 -3.71
N LYS A 254 -12.44 32.38 -3.25
CA LYS A 254 -13.52 33.37 -3.22
C LYS A 254 -13.68 34.09 -1.88
N LEU A 255 -13.02 33.62 -0.82
CA LEU A 255 -13.31 34.08 0.54
C LEU A 255 -12.11 34.89 1.08
N ASN A 256 -12.37 36.10 1.61
CA ASN A 256 -11.36 36.99 2.18
C ASN A 256 -10.99 36.51 3.60
N ILE A 257 -10.24 35.41 3.66
CA ILE A 257 -10.02 34.62 4.88
C ILE A 257 -8.84 35.16 5.69
N SER A 258 -9.00 35.21 7.03
CA SER A 258 -7.91 35.54 7.96
C SER A 258 -6.73 34.56 7.85
N TRP A 259 -5.50 35.05 8.02
CA TRP A 259 -4.26 34.27 7.86
C TRP A 259 -4.25 32.91 8.59
N ARG A 260 -4.93 32.81 9.73
CA ARG A 260 -5.05 31.55 10.50
C ARG A 260 -5.77 30.44 9.72
N ARG A 261 -6.88 30.76 9.03
CA ARG A 261 -7.62 29.79 8.21
C ARG A 261 -6.88 29.50 6.88
N LYS A 262 -6.09 30.45 6.36
CA LYS A 262 -5.21 30.27 5.18
C LYS A 262 -4.13 29.20 5.42
N THR A 263 -3.54 29.16 6.62
CA THR A 263 -2.54 28.12 6.97
C THR A 263 -3.11 26.70 6.97
N GLY A 264 -4.34 26.51 7.48
CA GLY A 264 -5.01 25.20 7.49
C GLY A 264 -5.30 24.65 6.09
N VAL A 265 -5.69 25.52 5.16
CA VAL A 265 -5.90 25.14 3.75
C VAL A 265 -4.60 24.79 3.05
N LEU A 266 -3.52 25.55 3.29
CA LEU A 266 -2.21 25.21 2.75
C LEU A 266 -1.72 23.84 3.23
N THR A 267 -2.03 23.48 4.48
CA THR A 267 -1.69 22.15 5.00
C THR A 267 -2.47 21.07 4.28
N ILE A 268 -3.80 21.21 4.11
CA ILE A 268 -4.64 20.28 3.36
C ILE A 268 -4.19 20.14 1.89
N PHE A 269 -3.73 21.23 1.28
CA PHE A 269 -3.21 21.23 -0.09
C PHE A 269 -1.91 20.42 -0.21
N MET A 270 -0.92 20.70 0.66
CA MET A 270 0.35 19.96 0.68
C MET A 270 0.15 18.47 0.94
N VAL A 271 -0.79 18.17 1.84
CA VAL A 271 -1.28 16.83 2.16
C VAL A 271 -1.79 16.09 0.93
N GLY A 272 -2.72 16.68 0.17
CA GLY A 272 -3.34 16.04 -0.97
C GLY A 272 -2.33 15.74 -2.07
N MET A 273 -1.40 16.66 -2.31
CA MET A 273 -0.35 16.48 -3.31
C MET A 273 0.59 15.34 -2.94
N LEU A 274 1.04 15.27 -1.68
CA LEU A 274 1.97 14.22 -1.23
C LEU A 274 1.35 12.82 -1.32
N VAL A 275 0.09 12.65 -0.88
CA VAL A 275 -0.62 11.37 -0.97
C VAL A 275 -0.83 10.97 -2.44
N THR A 276 -1.23 11.91 -3.30
CA THR A 276 -1.41 11.64 -4.74
C THR A 276 -0.10 11.18 -5.40
N ILE A 277 1.03 11.81 -5.07
CA ILE A 277 2.35 11.41 -5.57
C ILE A 277 2.68 9.97 -5.15
N CYS A 278 2.41 9.62 -3.89
CA CYS A 278 2.60 8.25 -3.40
C CYS A 278 1.76 7.25 -4.21
N SER A 279 0.50 7.57 -4.45
CA SER A 279 -0.43 6.76 -5.27
C SER A 279 0.08 6.56 -6.71
N ILE A 280 0.61 7.61 -7.35
CA ILE A 280 1.18 7.55 -8.71
C ILE A 280 2.43 6.65 -8.74
N ILE A 281 3.35 6.85 -7.81
CA ILE A 281 4.59 6.05 -7.75
C ILE A 281 4.25 4.58 -7.50
N ARG A 282 3.30 4.28 -6.62
CA ARG A 282 2.80 2.93 -6.38
C ARG A 282 2.28 2.29 -7.67
N LEU A 283 1.46 2.99 -8.44
CA LEU A 283 0.91 2.48 -9.69
C LEU A 283 2.01 2.16 -10.71
N GLN A 284 3.06 2.99 -10.82
CA GLN A 284 4.20 2.70 -11.70
C GLN A 284 4.91 1.40 -11.35
N TYR A 285 5.08 1.11 -10.05
CA TYR A 285 5.66 -0.16 -9.61
C TYR A 285 4.72 -1.34 -9.87
N LEU A 286 3.41 -1.18 -9.66
CA LEU A 286 2.44 -2.23 -9.97
C LEU A 286 2.48 -2.63 -11.45
N VAL A 287 2.62 -1.67 -12.36
CA VAL A 287 2.71 -1.94 -13.80
C VAL A 287 3.95 -2.77 -14.15
N LYS A 288 5.08 -2.54 -13.46
CA LYS A 288 6.32 -3.30 -13.67
C LYS A 288 6.25 -4.75 -13.19
N ILE A 289 5.41 -5.04 -12.18
CA ILE A 289 5.29 -6.40 -11.61
C ILE A 289 4.75 -7.40 -12.64
N GLY A 290 3.87 -6.97 -13.55
CA GLY A 290 3.26 -7.84 -14.57
C GLY A 290 4.25 -8.53 -15.51
N HIS A 291 5.52 -8.12 -15.53
CA HIS A 291 6.56 -8.63 -16.42
C HIS A 291 7.77 -9.24 -15.69
N SER A 292 7.72 -9.41 -14.35
CA SER A 292 8.89 -9.81 -13.56
C SER A 292 8.90 -11.31 -13.19
N SER A 293 10.08 -11.92 -13.28
CA SER A 293 10.36 -13.28 -12.79
C SER A 293 10.59 -13.36 -11.27
N ASN A 294 10.68 -12.23 -10.57
CA ASN A 294 10.93 -12.16 -9.12
C ASN A 294 9.87 -11.30 -8.40
N PRO A 295 8.62 -11.78 -8.31
CA PRO A 295 7.52 -11.01 -7.73
C PRO A 295 7.76 -10.54 -6.29
N THR A 296 8.33 -11.32 -5.36
CA THR A 296 8.51 -10.85 -3.96
C THR A 296 9.43 -9.64 -3.84
N TRP A 297 10.41 -9.53 -4.74
CA TRP A 297 11.26 -8.36 -4.84
C TRP A 297 10.50 -7.16 -5.41
N GLU A 298 9.77 -7.33 -6.51
CA GLU A 298 9.06 -6.21 -7.15
C GLU A 298 7.86 -5.72 -6.34
N TYR A 299 7.13 -6.62 -5.68
CA TYR A 299 6.05 -6.27 -4.74
C TYR A 299 6.56 -5.41 -3.57
N SER A 300 7.85 -5.50 -3.20
CA SER A 300 8.41 -4.70 -2.09
C SER A 300 8.20 -3.21 -2.28
N ASN A 301 8.43 -2.68 -3.48
CA ASN A 301 8.24 -1.26 -3.76
C ASN A 301 6.77 -0.87 -3.69
N ALA A 302 5.88 -1.69 -4.26
CA ALA A 302 4.44 -1.43 -4.21
C ALA A 302 3.92 -1.42 -2.76
N VAL A 303 4.36 -2.35 -1.91
CA VAL A 303 3.97 -2.40 -0.49
C VAL A 303 4.56 -1.24 0.30
N ILE A 304 5.83 -0.85 0.07
CA ILE A 304 6.43 0.33 0.71
C ILE A 304 5.59 1.57 0.41
N TRP A 305 5.29 1.84 -0.86
CA TRP A 305 4.50 3.01 -1.24
C TRP A 305 3.06 2.96 -0.74
N SER A 306 2.44 1.77 -0.68
CA SER A 306 1.12 1.58 -0.06
C SER A 306 1.15 1.90 1.44
N SER A 307 2.19 1.44 2.15
CA SER A 307 2.39 1.71 3.58
C SER A 307 2.61 3.21 3.82
N VAL A 308 3.42 3.85 2.98
CA VAL A 308 3.67 5.29 3.00
C VAL A 308 2.36 6.05 2.78
N GLU A 309 1.61 5.72 1.74
CA GLU A 309 0.32 6.33 1.40
C GLU A 309 -0.69 6.22 2.55
N CYS A 310 -0.83 5.04 3.16
CA CYS A 310 -1.76 4.82 4.28
C CYS A 310 -1.41 5.66 5.51
N ASN A 311 -0.14 5.62 5.93
CA ASN A 311 0.30 6.36 7.12
C ASN A 311 0.22 7.87 6.87
N PHE A 312 0.69 8.36 5.71
CA PHE A 312 0.56 9.77 5.37
C PHE A 312 -0.90 10.19 5.32
N SER A 313 -1.80 9.43 4.68
CA SER A 313 -3.24 9.75 4.65
C SER A 313 -3.83 10.02 6.05
N VAL A 314 -3.45 9.22 7.05
CA VAL A 314 -3.89 9.40 8.45
C VAL A 314 -3.25 10.64 9.09
N ILE A 315 -1.92 10.80 8.98
CA ILE A 315 -1.17 11.96 9.50
C ILE A 315 -1.75 13.26 8.94
N CYS A 316 -1.91 13.29 7.63
CA CYS A 316 -2.44 14.36 6.82
C CYS A 316 -3.85 14.80 7.26
N THR A 317 -4.75 13.84 7.49
CA THR A 317 -6.11 14.11 7.98
C THR A 317 -6.10 14.76 9.37
N CYS A 318 -5.05 14.52 10.16
CA CYS A 318 -4.89 15.08 11.51
C CYS A 318 -4.22 16.47 11.53
N MET A 319 -3.51 16.86 10.48
CA MET A 319 -2.76 18.13 10.42
C MET A 319 -3.59 19.38 10.73
N PRO A 320 -4.83 19.56 10.21
CA PRO A 320 -5.60 20.79 10.47
C PRO A 320 -5.94 20.98 11.95
N ALA A 321 -6.27 19.89 12.65
CA ALA A 321 -6.55 19.94 14.09
C ALA A 321 -5.28 20.27 14.90
N MET A 322 -4.14 19.70 14.49
CA MET A 322 -2.84 19.97 15.11
C MET A 322 -2.40 21.43 14.92
N ALA A 323 -2.57 22.00 13.73
CA ALA A 323 -2.27 23.41 13.47
C ALA A 323 -3.10 24.33 14.39
N GLY A 324 -4.38 24.01 14.61
CA GLY A 324 -5.23 24.71 15.57
C GLY A 324 -4.73 24.60 17.01
N LEU A 325 -4.26 23.43 17.44
CA LEU A 325 -3.69 23.22 18.78
C LEU A 325 -2.41 24.05 18.98
N LEU A 326 -1.48 23.99 18.03
CA LEU A 326 -0.21 24.72 18.09
C LEU A 326 -0.44 26.23 18.18
N GLN A 327 -1.40 26.77 17.42
CA GLN A 327 -1.77 28.19 17.50
C GLN A 327 -2.27 28.59 18.90
N ARG A 328 -3.04 27.72 19.58
CA ARG A 328 -3.53 27.99 20.93
C ARG A 328 -2.44 27.89 21.99
N ILE A 329 -1.55 26.90 21.87
CA ILE A 329 -0.40 26.75 22.77
C ILE A 329 0.51 27.96 22.63
N TRP A 330 0.83 28.36 21.39
CA TRP A 330 1.62 29.55 21.13
C TRP A 330 1.00 30.81 21.74
N ALA A 331 -0.30 31.02 21.51
CA ALA A 331 -1.00 32.18 22.07
C ALA A 331 -1.00 32.22 23.61
N LYS A 332 -0.96 31.06 24.28
CA LYS A 332 -0.82 30.96 25.74
C LYS A 332 0.60 31.17 26.25
N LEU A 333 1.62 30.89 25.43
CA LEU A 333 3.03 31.05 25.81
C LEU A 333 3.55 32.46 25.48
N SER A 334 3.00 33.10 24.46
CA SER A 334 3.40 34.44 24.00
C SER A 334 2.60 35.59 24.62
N GLY A 335 1.61 35.30 25.47
CA GLY A 335 0.78 36.26 26.19
C GLY A 335 0.87 36.01 27.68
#